data_AF-A0A497RTL4-F1
#
_entry.id   AF-A0A497RTL4-F1
#
_cell.length_a   1.000
_cell.length_b   1.000
_cell.length_c   1.000
_cell.angle_alpha   90.00
_cell.angle_beta   90.00
_cell.angle_gamma   90.00
#
_symmetry.space_group_name_H-M   'P 1'
#
loop_
_entity.id
_entity.type
_entity.pdbx_description
1 polymer ?
#
loop_
_entity_poly.entity_id
_entity_poly.type
_entity_poly.pdbx_seq_one_letter_code
_entity_poly.pdbx_strand_id
1 'polypeptide(L)'
;MLISIIIMKTIIIMKMKFNTKKWLAISMILFAIGNVSAVFESYVCDDGTSSGNNKCGDGRTPTVMCDTGPTGNCPVICAAECGSATGCITEYCKSCCAAGICKKYPDPSDELNACLSSCVGTCEVNAQFCEIILILQSVAVGMAALMLTINGFKWMTADDASGRTDAKRGVYYVFIGLALVIIAFALVNYLYIGKVTCPF
;
A
#
# COMPACT_ATOMS: atom_id res chain seq x y z
N MET A 1 0.68 -3.10 18.87
CA MET A 1 1.58 -3.24 20.04
C MET A 1 2.01 -4.68 20.36
N LEU A 2 1.23 -5.73 20.05
CA LEU A 2 1.63 -7.13 20.33
C LEU A 2 2.74 -7.70 19.40
N ILE A 3 2.88 -7.15 18.18
CA ILE A 3 3.83 -7.70 17.18
C ILE A 3 5.29 -7.42 17.55
N SER A 4 5.58 -6.30 18.21
CA SER A 4 6.95 -5.94 18.63
C SER A 4 7.53 -6.86 19.71
N ILE A 5 6.69 -7.52 20.53
CA ILE A 5 7.15 -8.38 21.62
C ILE A 5 7.60 -9.76 21.09
N ILE A 6 7.03 -10.22 19.98
CA ILE A 6 7.34 -11.53 19.39
C ILE A 6 8.73 -11.52 18.74
N ILE A 7 9.08 -10.43 18.05
CA ILE A 7 10.39 -10.27 17.38
C ILE A 7 11.53 -10.19 18.41
N MET A 8 11.28 -9.54 19.56
CA MET A 8 12.30 -9.39 20.61
C MET A 8 12.62 -10.70 21.33
N LYS A 9 11.66 -11.64 21.42
CA LYS A 9 11.90 -12.96 22.03
C LYS A 9 12.68 -13.92 21.13
N THR A 10 12.58 -13.81 19.81
CA THR A 10 13.31 -14.72 18.90
C THR A 10 14.81 -14.40 18.84
N ILE A 11 15.19 -13.14 19.09
CA ILE A 11 16.60 -12.69 19.07
C ILE A 11 17.39 -13.23 20.29
N ILE A 12 16.73 -13.58 21.39
CA ILE A 12 17.40 -13.93 22.66
C ILE A 12 17.85 -15.42 22.72
N ILE A 13 17.42 -16.29 21.80
CA ILE A 13 17.66 -17.76 21.90
C ILE A 13 18.86 -18.25 21.05
N MET A 14 19.61 -17.38 20.36
CA MET A 14 20.89 -17.79 19.74
C MET A 14 22.07 -17.66 20.72
N LYS A 15 22.15 -18.60 21.66
CA LYS A 15 23.32 -18.76 22.54
C LYS A 15 24.42 -19.54 21.81
N MET A 16 25.03 -18.93 20.78
CA MET A 16 26.26 -19.43 20.19
C MET A 16 27.43 -19.16 21.14
N LYS A 17 28.19 -20.21 21.45
CA LYS A 17 29.35 -20.24 22.33
C LYS A 17 30.50 -19.46 21.68
N PHE A 18 30.47 -18.12 21.78
CA PHE A 18 31.41 -17.24 21.09
C PHE A 18 32.60 -16.85 21.98
N ASN A 19 33.78 -17.00 21.39
CA ASN A 19 35.10 -16.91 22.02
C ASN A 19 35.46 -15.44 22.37
N THR A 20 35.71 -15.18 23.66
CA THR A 20 35.75 -13.85 24.30
C THR A 20 36.94 -12.95 23.91
N LYS A 21 37.98 -13.45 23.24
CA LYS A 21 39.17 -12.65 22.92
C LYS A 21 39.08 -11.80 21.64
N LYS A 22 38.13 -12.08 20.73
CA LYS A 22 37.99 -11.31 19.47
C LYS A 22 37.08 -10.08 19.59
N TRP A 23 36.41 -9.87 20.72
CA TRP A 23 35.37 -8.86 20.85
C TRP A 23 35.89 -7.46 21.25
N LEU A 24 37.12 -7.36 21.79
CA LEU A 24 37.71 -6.06 22.14
C LEU A 24 38.15 -5.23 20.92
N ALA A 25 38.47 -5.87 19.79
CA ALA A 25 38.85 -5.15 18.57
C ALA A 25 37.65 -4.57 17.81
N ILE A 26 36.45 -5.16 17.97
CA ILE A 26 35.22 -4.70 17.28
C ILE A 26 34.59 -3.51 18.02
N SER A 27 34.84 -3.35 19.32
CA SER A 27 34.33 -2.24 20.13
C SER A 27 34.96 -0.87 19.77
N MET A 28 36.22 -0.84 19.34
CA MET A 28 36.89 0.43 18.99
C MET A 28 36.46 1.02 17.64
N ILE A 29 35.88 0.24 16.73
CA ILE A 29 35.38 0.75 15.44
C ILE A 29 34.02 1.46 15.60
N LEU A 30 33.33 1.26 16.74
CA LEU A 30 32.01 1.85 17.02
C LEU A 30 32.06 3.27 17.62
N PHE A 31 33.23 3.81 17.98
CA PHE A 31 33.35 5.14 18.63
C PHE A 31 33.71 6.30 17.69
N ALA A 32 33.85 6.04 16.38
CA ALA A 32 34.13 7.07 15.38
C ALA A 32 32.89 7.49 14.56
N ILE A 33 31.68 7.13 14.99
CA ILE A 33 30.45 7.69 14.43
C ILE A 33 30.18 9.00 15.17
N GLY A 34 30.85 10.06 14.71
CA GLY A 34 30.52 11.42 15.10
C GLY A 34 29.02 11.69 14.88
N ASN A 35 28.42 12.35 15.86
CA ASN A 35 27.01 12.73 15.89
C ASN A 35 26.56 13.42 14.60
N VAL A 36 25.96 12.67 13.68
CA VAL A 36 25.06 13.23 12.66
C VAL A 36 23.67 12.77 13.07
N SER A 37 23.09 13.49 14.03
CA SER A 37 21.67 13.35 14.33
C SER A 37 20.92 14.02 13.18
N ALA A 38 20.55 13.25 12.16
CA ALA A 38 19.51 13.67 11.23
C ALA A 38 18.24 13.88 12.07
N VAL A 39 17.82 15.14 12.22
CA VAL A 39 16.58 15.49 12.92
C VAL A 39 15.45 15.26 11.92
N PHE A 40 14.84 14.08 11.98
CA PHE A 40 13.62 13.79 11.23
C PHE A 40 12.44 14.46 11.92
N GLU A 41 11.93 15.53 11.33
CA GLU A 41 10.73 16.22 11.81
C GLU A 41 9.55 15.99 10.85
N SER A 42 8.33 16.07 11.39
CA SER A 42 7.13 16.08 10.56
C SER A 42 7.04 17.42 9.84
N TYR A 43 7.10 17.38 8.51
CA TYR A 43 7.03 18.54 7.65
C TYR A 43 5.70 18.55 6.89
N VAL A 44 4.94 19.63 7.04
CA VAL A 44 3.71 19.83 6.27
C VAL A 44 4.09 20.44 4.92
N CYS A 45 3.69 19.79 3.85
CA CYS A 45 3.88 20.24 2.48
C CYS A 45 2.96 21.45 2.19
N ASP A 46 3.29 22.62 2.74
CA ASP A 46 2.57 23.90 2.60
C ASP A 46 3.52 25.00 2.06
N ASP A 47 2.95 26.03 1.45
CA ASP A 47 3.67 27.18 0.84
C ASP A 47 4.13 28.23 1.89
N GLY A 48 4.04 27.92 3.19
CA GLY A 48 4.29 28.86 4.30
C GLY A 48 5.76 29.26 4.51
N THR A 49 6.68 28.77 3.68
CA THR A 49 8.11 29.16 3.70
C THR A 49 8.57 29.54 2.29
N SER A 50 9.48 30.51 2.19
CA SER A 50 9.81 31.35 1.03
C SER A 50 10.38 30.66 -0.24
N SER A 51 10.20 29.35 -0.42
CA SER A 51 10.66 28.59 -1.58
C SER A 51 9.50 27.82 -2.20
N GLY A 52 8.47 28.55 -2.65
CA GLY A 52 7.18 28.02 -3.09
C GLY A 52 7.24 26.83 -4.04
N ASN A 53 6.29 25.90 -3.85
CA ASN A 53 5.88 24.74 -4.68
C ASN A 53 5.63 23.45 -3.87
N ASN A 54 5.68 23.49 -2.53
CA ASN A 54 5.51 22.29 -1.71
C ASN A 54 4.08 21.74 -1.66
N LYS A 55 3.06 22.47 -2.15
CA LYS A 55 1.69 21.92 -2.27
C LYS A 55 1.49 21.11 -3.54
N CYS A 56 0.70 20.05 -3.44
CA CYS A 56 0.23 19.30 -4.60
C CYS A 56 -0.59 20.18 -5.56
N GLY A 57 -0.63 19.80 -6.84
CA GLY A 57 -1.37 20.53 -7.89
C GLY A 57 -2.89 20.65 -7.65
N ASP A 58 -3.44 19.81 -6.79
CA ASP A 58 -4.85 19.78 -6.38
C ASP A 58 -5.12 20.50 -5.04
N GLY A 59 -4.12 21.14 -4.46
CA GLY A 59 -4.23 21.85 -3.19
C GLY A 59 -4.09 20.97 -1.93
N ARG A 60 -3.77 19.67 -2.07
CA ARG A 60 -3.44 18.83 -0.91
C ARG A 60 -2.09 19.22 -0.30
N THR A 61 -2.03 19.16 1.03
CA THR A 61 -0.85 19.44 1.87
C THR A 61 -0.51 18.20 2.69
N PRO A 62 0.08 17.15 2.09
CA PRO A 62 0.45 15.95 2.85
C PRO A 62 1.51 16.30 3.91
N THR A 63 1.55 15.51 4.99
CA THR A 63 2.61 15.62 5.99
C THR A 63 3.61 14.50 5.74
N VAL A 64 4.86 14.86 5.50
CA VAL A 64 5.95 13.91 5.24
C VAL A 64 6.99 13.97 6.35
N MET A 65 7.79 12.93 6.48
CA MET A 65 8.98 12.94 7.35
C MET A 65 10.21 13.19 6.47
N CYS A 66 10.92 14.28 6.74
CA CYS A 66 12.09 14.67 5.95
C CYS A 66 13.15 15.36 6.82
N ASP A 67 14.34 15.55 6.25
CA ASP A 67 15.41 16.33 6.86
C ASP A 67 15.17 17.82 6.59
N THR A 68 14.96 18.61 7.65
CA THR A 68 14.73 20.06 7.59
C THR A 68 16.04 20.87 7.63
N GLY A 69 17.19 20.20 7.59
CA GLY A 69 18.50 20.84 7.57
C GLY A 69 18.74 21.74 6.34
N PRO A 70 19.87 22.47 6.30
CA PRO A 70 20.21 23.39 5.21
C PRO A 70 20.39 22.71 3.84
N THR A 71 20.55 21.38 3.80
CA THR A 71 20.58 20.55 2.59
C THR A 71 19.32 19.67 2.46
N GLY A 72 18.25 20.04 3.18
CA GLY A 72 17.03 19.25 3.30
C GLY A 72 16.35 19.00 1.96
N ASN A 73 15.84 17.78 1.78
CA ASN A 73 15.16 17.31 0.58
C ASN A 73 13.63 17.30 0.72
N CYS A 74 13.09 18.04 1.69
CA CYS A 74 11.66 18.12 1.95
C CYS A 74 10.81 18.48 0.71
N PRO A 75 11.19 19.45 -0.15
CA PRO A 75 10.43 19.75 -1.36
C PRO A 75 10.31 18.56 -2.32
N VAL A 76 11.39 17.80 -2.48
CA VAL A 76 11.46 16.61 -3.34
C VAL A 76 10.58 15.48 -2.78
N ILE A 77 10.60 15.27 -1.46
CA ILE A 77 9.76 14.27 -0.79
C ILE A 77 8.28 14.66 -0.86
N CYS A 78 7.95 15.95 -0.69
CA CYS A 78 6.59 16.46 -0.86
C CYS A 78 6.10 16.22 -2.30
N ALA A 79 6.92 16.51 -3.30
CA ALA A 79 6.58 16.26 -4.70
C ALA A 79 6.35 14.76 -4.99
N ALA A 80 7.17 13.88 -4.42
CA ALA A 80 6.99 12.43 -4.50
C ALA A 80 5.64 11.98 -3.90
N GLU A 81 5.27 12.51 -2.73
CA GLU A 81 4.00 12.17 -2.07
C GLU A 81 2.77 12.73 -2.83
N CYS A 82 2.91 13.91 -3.43
CA CYS A 82 1.90 14.43 -4.34
C CYS A 82 1.74 13.53 -5.57
N GLY A 83 2.85 13.01 -6.11
CA GLY A 83 2.85 12.07 -7.22
C GLY A 83 2.16 10.74 -6.87
N SER A 84 2.42 10.19 -5.68
CA SER A 84 1.83 8.91 -5.24
C SER A 84 0.31 9.00 -5.06
N ALA A 85 -0.21 10.20 -4.78
CA ALA A 85 -1.64 10.44 -4.59
C ALA A 85 -2.42 10.64 -5.90
N THR A 86 -1.83 10.30 -7.05
CA THR A 86 -2.42 10.44 -8.38
C THR A 86 -3.66 9.57 -8.59
N GLY A 87 -4.62 10.06 -9.39
CA GLY A 87 -5.78 9.31 -9.89
C GLY A 87 -5.57 8.71 -11.28
N CYS A 88 -4.33 8.68 -11.79
CA CYS A 88 -4.02 8.15 -13.11
C CYS A 88 -4.20 6.61 -13.14
N ILE A 89 -5.11 6.14 -13.98
CA ILE A 89 -5.49 4.73 -14.16
C ILE A 89 -5.40 4.28 -15.63
N THR A 90 -4.75 5.07 -16.47
CA THR A 90 -4.66 4.83 -17.92
C THR A 90 -3.36 4.11 -18.28
N GLU A 91 -3.35 3.38 -19.40
CA GLU A 91 -2.11 2.80 -19.99
C GLU A 91 -1.00 3.83 -20.24
N TYR A 92 -1.35 5.12 -20.34
CA TYR A 92 -0.41 6.22 -20.58
C TYR A 92 -0.02 6.97 -19.29
N CYS A 93 0.45 6.25 -18.27
CA CYS A 93 0.84 6.79 -16.96
C CYS A 93 1.73 8.04 -17.04
N LYS A 94 2.78 8.00 -17.87
CA LYS A 94 3.72 9.13 -18.01
C LYS A 94 3.04 10.42 -18.48
N SER A 95 2.15 10.32 -19.46
CA SER A 95 1.42 11.48 -19.99
C SER A 95 0.39 12.02 -19.01
N CYS A 96 -0.32 11.13 -18.31
CA CYS A 96 -1.30 11.50 -17.30
C CYS A 96 -0.64 12.20 -16.11
N CYS A 97 0.48 11.66 -15.62
CA CYS A 97 1.26 12.25 -14.54
C CYS A 97 1.82 13.63 -14.90
N ALA A 98 2.38 13.78 -16.10
CA ALA A 98 2.94 15.04 -16.59
C ALA A 98 1.87 16.11 -16.83
N ALA A 99 0.69 15.73 -17.33
CA ALA A 99 -0.42 16.66 -17.56
C ALA A 99 -1.24 16.97 -16.30
N GLY A 100 -1.18 16.07 -15.30
CA GLY A 100 -1.96 16.12 -14.07
C GLY A 100 -1.20 16.72 -12.89
N ILE A 101 -1.06 15.93 -11.82
CA ILE A 101 -0.60 16.41 -10.51
C ILE A 101 0.83 16.97 -10.51
N CYS A 102 1.68 16.51 -11.44
CA CYS A 102 3.07 16.95 -11.53
C CYS A 102 3.29 18.19 -12.42
N LYS A 103 2.28 18.66 -13.16
CA LYS A 103 2.38 19.83 -14.06
C LYS A 103 2.79 21.13 -13.33
N LYS A 104 2.54 21.19 -12.02
CA LYS A 104 2.86 22.36 -11.20
C LYS A 104 4.37 22.60 -11.05
N TYR A 105 5.18 21.53 -11.10
CA TYR A 105 6.61 21.64 -10.90
C TYR A 105 7.30 22.12 -12.20
N PRO A 106 8.21 23.12 -12.12
CA PRO A 106 8.91 23.63 -13.28
C PRO A 106 9.83 22.57 -13.88
N ASP A 107 9.87 22.48 -15.21
CA ASP A 107 10.79 21.61 -15.95
C ASP A 107 12.06 22.42 -16.32
N PRO A 108 13.28 21.94 -16.01
CA PRO A 108 13.63 20.75 -15.23
C PRO A 108 13.79 21.03 -13.73
N SER A 109 13.24 20.17 -12.88
CA SER A 109 13.49 20.19 -11.43
C SER A 109 13.54 18.78 -10.83
N ASP A 110 14.28 18.63 -9.74
CA ASP A 110 14.34 17.37 -8.98
C ASP A 110 12.96 17.01 -8.39
N GLU A 111 12.15 18.03 -8.07
CA GLU A 111 10.76 17.90 -7.63
C GLU A 111 9.88 17.27 -8.71
N LEU A 112 10.01 17.74 -9.96
CA LEU A 112 9.27 17.18 -11.09
C LEU A 112 9.64 15.72 -11.31
N ASN A 113 10.92 15.38 -11.26
CA ASN A 113 11.39 14.00 -11.42
C ASN A 113 10.90 13.09 -10.27
N ALA A 114 10.92 13.58 -9.03
CA ALA A 114 10.40 12.85 -7.88
C ALA A 114 8.88 12.65 -7.96
N CYS A 115 8.13 13.67 -8.36
CA CYS A 115 6.69 13.56 -8.58
C CYS A 115 6.37 12.55 -9.70
N LEU A 116 7.05 12.65 -10.85
CA LEU A 116 6.81 11.76 -11.99
C LEU A 116 7.17 10.31 -11.67
N SER A 117 8.29 10.05 -11.00
CA SER A 117 8.70 8.69 -10.64
C SER A 117 7.70 8.02 -9.67
N SER A 118 7.25 8.73 -8.64
CA SER A 118 6.22 8.23 -7.72
C SER A 118 4.87 8.05 -8.42
N CYS A 119 4.45 9.02 -9.25
CA CYS A 119 3.18 8.96 -9.96
C CYS A 119 3.11 7.81 -10.96
N VAL A 120 4.17 7.63 -11.76
CA VAL A 120 4.26 6.50 -12.71
C VAL A 120 4.32 5.18 -11.96
N GLY A 121 5.11 5.10 -10.88
CA GLY A 121 5.19 3.92 -10.03
C GLY A 121 3.82 3.51 -9.48
N THR A 122 3.05 4.45 -8.92
CA THR A 122 1.70 4.15 -8.43
C THR A 122 0.74 3.78 -9.56
N CYS A 123 0.81 4.45 -10.71
CA CYS A 123 -0.07 4.20 -11.85
C CYS A 123 0.15 2.80 -12.47
N GLU A 124 1.40 2.40 -12.71
CA GLU A 124 1.72 1.07 -13.27
C GLU A 124 1.28 -0.05 -12.34
N VAL A 125 1.51 0.13 -11.04
CA VAL A 125 1.14 -0.85 -10.03
C VAL A 125 -0.39 -0.95 -9.93
N ASN A 126 -1.11 0.17 -9.92
CA ASN A 126 -2.57 0.17 -9.91
C ASN A 126 -3.16 -0.53 -11.15
N ALA A 127 -2.60 -0.29 -12.33
CA ALA A 127 -3.05 -0.93 -13.57
C ALA A 127 -2.95 -2.47 -13.49
N GLN A 128 -1.82 -2.99 -13.01
CA GLN A 128 -1.62 -4.43 -12.86
C GLN A 128 -2.52 -5.05 -11.79
N PHE A 129 -2.68 -4.38 -10.65
CA PHE A 129 -3.54 -4.89 -9.57
C PHE A 129 -5.01 -4.93 -9.98
N CYS A 130 -5.48 -3.97 -10.78
CA CYS A 130 -6.87 -3.93 -11.21
C CYS A 130 -7.24 -5.12 -12.11
N GLU A 131 -6.38 -5.52 -13.03
CA GLU A 131 -6.64 -6.68 -13.89
C GLU A 131 -6.76 -7.97 -13.06
N ILE A 132 -5.84 -8.17 -12.11
CA ILE A 132 -5.82 -9.36 -11.24
C ILE A 132 -7.09 -9.41 -10.37
N ILE A 133 -7.47 -8.27 -9.77
CA ILE A 133 -8.66 -8.15 -8.92
C ILE A 133 -9.93 -8.48 -9.71
N LEU A 134 -10.07 -7.94 -10.92
CA LEU A 134 -11.23 -8.19 -11.78
C LEU A 134 -11.35 -9.67 -12.16
N ILE A 135 -10.23 -10.32 -12.50
CA ILE A 135 -10.23 -11.75 -12.80
C ILE A 135 -10.66 -12.56 -11.58
N LEU A 136 -10.06 -12.31 -10.41
CA LEU A 136 -10.42 -12.99 -9.16
C LEU A 136 -11.91 -12.79 -8.79
N GLN A 137 -12.41 -11.57 -8.93
CA GLN A 137 -13.82 -11.26 -8.65
C GLN A 137 -14.76 -11.98 -9.62
N SER A 138 -14.43 -12.00 -10.91
CA SER A 138 -15.23 -12.70 -11.92
C SER A 138 -15.32 -14.21 -11.64
N VAL A 139 -14.21 -14.85 -11.26
CA VAL A 139 -14.16 -16.27 -10.89
C VAL A 139 -14.96 -16.53 -9.61
N ALA A 140 -14.81 -15.68 -8.58
CA ALA A 140 -15.54 -15.82 -7.33
C ALA A 140 -17.06 -15.71 -7.54
N VAL A 141 -17.52 -14.73 -8.32
CA VAL A 141 -18.94 -14.55 -8.65
C VAL A 141 -19.45 -15.71 -9.51
N GLY A 142 -18.67 -16.17 -10.49
CA GLY A 142 -19.02 -17.34 -11.32
C GLY A 142 -19.18 -18.62 -10.49
N MET A 143 -18.25 -18.90 -9.58
CA MET A 143 -18.36 -20.05 -8.67
C MET A 143 -19.55 -19.93 -7.71
N ALA A 144 -19.80 -18.74 -7.17
CA ALA A 144 -20.96 -18.50 -6.31
C ALA A 144 -22.27 -18.74 -7.08
N ALA A 145 -22.39 -18.26 -8.32
CA ALA A 145 -23.56 -18.49 -9.16
C ALA A 145 -23.78 -19.97 -9.47
N LEU A 146 -22.73 -20.72 -9.79
CA LEU A 146 -22.81 -22.17 -10.03
C LEU A 146 -23.25 -22.93 -8.77
N MET A 147 -22.65 -22.65 -7.62
CA MET A 147 -23.00 -23.29 -6.36
C MET A 147 -24.43 -22.95 -5.92
N LEU A 148 -24.87 -21.71 -6.10
CA LEU A 148 -26.26 -21.32 -5.83
C LEU A 148 -27.24 -22.05 -6.75
N THR A 149 -26.89 -22.21 -8.03
CA THR A 149 -27.73 -22.93 -9.00
C THR A 149 -27.86 -24.41 -8.63
N ILE A 150 -26.75 -25.07 -8.28
CA ILE A 150 -26.75 -26.49 -7.87
C ILE A 150 -27.57 -26.69 -6.59
N ASN A 151 -27.35 -25.86 -5.57
CA ASN A 151 -28.10 -25.98 -4.31
C ASN A 151 -29.56 -25.57 -4.47
N GLY A 152 -29.85 -24.59 -5.33
CA GLY A 152 -31.21 -24.18 -5.67
C GLY A 152 -31.97 -25.30 -6.38
N PHE A 153 -31.36 -25.95 -7.37
CA PHE A 153 -31.95 -27.09 -8.05
C PHE A 153 -32.18 -28.27 -7.09
N LYS A 154 -31.17 -28.60 -6.27
CA LYS A 154 -31.30 -29.64 -5.23
C LYS A 154 -32.43 -29.35 -4.24
N TRP A 155 -32.66 -28.08 -3.90
CA TRP A 155 -33.77 -27.70 -3.03
C TRP A 155 -35.14 -27.92 -3.67
N MET A 156 -35.27 -27.64 -4.97
CA MET A 156 -36.51 -27.85 -5.72
C MET A 156 -36.83 -29.32 -5.96
N THR A 157 -35.82 -30.17 -6.18
CA THR A 157 -36.01 -31.60 -6.46
C THR A 157 -36.01 -32.50 -5.23
N ALA A 158 -35.89 -31.94 -4.01
CA ALA A 158 -35.85 -32.73 -2.78
C ALA A 158 -37.27 -33.06 -2.27
N ASP A 159 -37.58 -34.36 -2.25
CA ASP A 159 -38.83 -34.91 -1.71
C ASP A 159 -38.78 -35.06 -0.18
N ASP A 160 -37.59 -35.29 0.38
CA ASP A 160 -37.40 -35.51 1.80
C ASP A 160 -36.95 -34.23 2.56
N ALA A 161 -37.27 -34.19 3.85
CA ALA A 161 -36.94 -33.03 4.69
C ALA A 161 -35.42 -32.85 4.87
N SER A 162 -34.63 -33.94 4.82
CA SER A 162 -33.19 -33.89 5.05
C SER A 162 -32.48 -33.24 3.86
N GLY A 163 -32.83 -33.61 2.63
CA GLY A 163 -32.30 -33.03 1.39
C GLY A 163 -32.53 -31.52 1.31
N ARG A 164 -33.69 -31.04 1.78
CA ARG A 164 -33.98 -29.59 1.86
C ARG A 164 -33.12 -28.87 2.89
N THR A 165 -32.85 -29.48 4.05
CA THR A 165 -31.97 -28.87 5.06
C THR A 165 -30.52 -28.77 4.58
N ASP A 166 -30.04 -29.77 3.85
CA ASP A 166 -28.69 -29.75 3.31
C ASP A 166 -28.52 -28.71 2.21
N ALA A 167 -29.51 -28.58 1.31
CA ALA A 167 -29.48 -27.54 0.27
C ALA A 167 -29.47 -26.13 0.88
N LYS A 168 -30.24 -25.88 1.94
CA LYS A 168 -30.21 -24.61 2.68
C LYS A 168 -28.83 -24.34 3.27
N ARG A 169 -28.20 -25.33 3.91
CA ARG A 169 -26.84 -25.20 4.45
C ARG A 169 -25.83 -24.86 3.35
N GLY A 170 -25.95 -25.50 2.18
CA GLY A 170 -25.12 -25.19 1.01
C GLY A 170 -25.19 -23.71 0.62
N VAL A 171 -26.40 -23.15 0.54
CA VAL A 171 -26.61 -21.72 0.25
C VAL A 171 -25.96 -20.84 1.33
N TYR A 172 -26.08 -21.18 2.62
CA TYR A 172 -25.42 -20.44 3.70
C TYR A 172 -23.89 -20.42 3.54
N TYR A 173 -23.27 -21.54 3.19
CA TYR A 173 -21.82 -21.59 2.97
C TYR A 173 -21.35 -20.72 1.80
N VAL A 174 -22.15 -20.63 0.72
CA VAL A 174 -21.83 -19.72 -0.40
C VAL A 174 -21.81 -18.27 0.08
N PHE A 175 -22.79 -17.84 0.88
CA PHE A 175 -22.82 -16.49 1.43
C PHE A 175 -21.64 -16.21 2.37
N ILE A 176 -21.24 -17.18 3.20
CA ILE A 176 -20.05 -17.06 4.05
C ILE A 176 -18.78 -16.88 3.20
N GLY A 177 -18.63 -17.68 2.14
CA GLY A 177 -17.50 -17.54 1.21
C GLY A 177 -17.47 -16.17 0.52
N LEU A 178 -18.61 -15.69 0.06
CA LEU A 178 -18.71 -14.38 -0.58
C LEU A 178 -18.44 -13.23 0.39
N ALA A 179 -18.88 -13.35 1.65
CA ALA A 179 -18.55 -12.40 2.71
C ALA A 179 -17.04 -12.34 3.00
N LEU A 180 -16.35 -13.50 3.02
CA LEU A 180 -14.90 -13.54 3.20
C LEU A 180 -14.15 -12.82 2.08
N VAL A 181 -14.60 -12.98 0.83
CA VAL A 181 -14.02 -12.29 -0.33
C VAL A 181 -14.19 -10.77 -0.19
N ILE A 182 -15.36 -10.29 0.22
CA ILE A 182 -15.60 -8.85 0.45
C ILE A 182 -14.67 -8.31 1.55
N ILE A 183 -14.50 -9.05 2.65
CA ILE A 183 -13.60 -8.65 3.75
C ILE A 183 -12.14 -8.60 3.27
N ALA A 184 -11.72 -9.56 2.45
CA ALA A 184 -10.37 -9.56 1.88
C ALA A 184 -10.12 -8.32 1.02
N PHE A 185 -11.09 -7.92 0.19
CA PHE A 185 -11.00 -6.68 -0.60
C PHE A 185 -10.89 -5.43 0.28
N ALA A 186 -11.71 -5.34 1.33
CA ALA A 186 -11.62 -4.23 2.28
C ALA A 186 -10.24 -4.16 2.96
N LEU A 187 -9.65 -5.32 3.25
CA LEU A 187 -8.33 -5.41 3.88
C LEU A 187 -7.20 -5.01 2.94
N VAL A 188 -7.25 -5.42 1.67
CA VAL A 188 -6.29 -4.97 0.66
C VAL A 188 -6.33 -3.45 0.49
N ASN A 189 -7.54 -2.88 0.38
CA ASN A 189 -7.73 -1.43 0.30
C ASN A 189 -7.26 -0.67 1.55
N TYR A 190 -7.30 -1.31 2.72
CA TYR A 190 -6.82 -0.72 3.97
C TYR A 190 -5.29 -0.77 4.10
N LEU A 191 -4.67 -1.86 3.65
CA LEU A 191 -3.21 -2.03 3.70
C LEU A 191 -2.49 -1.21 2.62
N TYR A 192 -3.14 -0.98 1.49
CA TYR A 192 -2.60 -0.13 0.43
C TYR A 192 -2.84 1.34 0.79
N ILE A 193 -1.78 2.03 1.19
CA ILE A 193 -1.81 3.46 1.58
C ILE A 193 -2.19 4.35 0.38
N GLY A 194 -1.98 3.86 -0.85
CA GLY A 194 -2.59 4.41 -2.07
C GLY A 194 -3.97 3.78 -2.29
N LYS A 195 -4.99 4.59 -2.56
CA LYS A 195 -6.31 4.03 -2.90
C LYS A 195 -6.20 3.26 -4.22
N VAL A 196 -6.27 1.94 -4.18
CA VAL A 196 -6.47 1.13 -5.39
C VAL A 196 -7.90 1.40 -5.84
N THR A 197 -8.04 2.25 -6.85
CA THR A 197 -9.33 2.55 -7.47
C THR A 197 -9.32 1.97 -8.87
N CYS A 198 -10.06 0.89 -9.05
CA CYS A 198 -10.24 0.28 -10.35
C CYS A 198 -11.52 0.84 -10.97
N PRO A 199 -11.47 1.37 -12.21
CA PRO A 199 -12.69 1.66 -12.95
C PRO A 199 -13.39 0.33 -13.25
N PHE A 200 -14.60 0.15 -12.73
CA PHE A 200 -15.51 -0.93 -13.11
C PHE A 200 -16.50 -0.41 -14.15
#